data_AF-A0A3D5L0A6-F1
#
_entry.id   AF-A0A3D5L0A6-F1
#
_cell.length_a   1.000
_cell.length_b   1.000
_cell.length_c   1.000
_cell.angle_alpha   90.00
_cell.angle_beta   90.00
_cell.angle_gamma   90.00
#
_symmetry.space_group_name_H-M   'P 1'
#
loop_
_entity.id
_entity.type
_entity.pdbx_description
1 polymer ?
#
loop_
_entity_poly.entity_id
_entity_poly.type
_entity_poly.pdbx_seq_one_letter_code
_entity_poly.pdbx_strand_id
1 'polypeptide(L)' 'MQFTEKEYAFLLQEFHKSRQEVDAMTEDELYGLSDACFDIELEGDLSDGKSMPDRCGIAAGIVDKISQM' A
#
# COMPACT_ATOMS: atom_id res chain seq x y z
N MET A 1 7.88 -2.70 -10.19
CA MET A 1 8.67 -2.82 -8.93
C MET A 1 8.14 -3.96 -8.06
N GLN A 2 8.97 -4.53 -7.17
CA GLN A 2 8.49 -5.35 -6.05
C GLN A 2 8.46 -4.49 -4.78
N PHE A 3 7.39 -4.60 -3.99
CA PHE A 3 7.34 -3.97 -2.68
C PHE A 3 8.42 -4.54 -1.75
N THR A 4 8.90 -3.72 -0.83
CA THR A 4 9.79 -4.09 0.26
C THR A 4 9.04 -4.85 1.35
N GLU A 5 9.75 -5.58 2.21
CA GLU A 5 9.14 -6.32 3.32
C GLU A 5 8.34 -5.43 4.28
N LYS A 6 8.76 -4.17 4.45
CA LYS A 6 8.05 -3.20 5.31
C LYS A 6 6.72 -2.77 4.71
N GLU A 7 6.66 -2.62 3.40
CA GLU A 7 5.45 -2.24 2.67
C GLU A 7 4.46 -3.39 2.66
N TYR A 8 4.93 -4.63 2.45
CA TYR A 8 4.10 -5.82 2.61
C TYR A 8 3.60 -6.00 4.05
N ALA A 9 4.41 -5.69 5.06
CA ALA A 9 3.98 -5.74 6.45
C ALA A 9 2.86 -4.71 6.74
N PHE A 10 2.95 -3.51 6.16
CA PHE A 10 1.90 -2.50 6.24
C PHE A 10 0.60 -2.96 5.57
N LEU A 11 0.68 -3.46 4.33
CA LEU A 11 -0.48 -3.98 3.60
C LEU A 11 -1.15 -5.14 4.33
N LEU A 12 -0.36 -5.98 5.00
CA LEU A 12 -0.88 -7.07 5.82
C LEU A 12 -1.51 -6.57 7.12
N GLN A 13 -0.94 -5.56 7.76
CA GLN A 13 -1.44 -5.04 9.03
C GLN A 13 -2.73 -4.22 8.85
N GLU A 14 -2.73 -3.29 7.90
CA GLU A 14 -3.82 -2.32 7.74
C GLU A 14 -4.94 -2.84 6.82
N PHE A 15 -4.58 -3.55 5.75
CA PHE A 15 -5.55 -4.03 4.75
C PHE A 15 -5.78 -5.54 4.81
N HIS A 16 -5.08 -6.24 5.71
CA HIS A 16 -5.12 -7.71 5.79
C HIS A 16 -4.78 -8.40 4.47
N LYS A 17 -3.91 -7.79 3.66
CA LYS A 17 -3.47 -8.32 2.37
C LYS A 17 -2.07 -8.90 2.48
N SER A 18 -1.96 -10.21 2.28
CA SER A 18 -0.67 -10.87 2.17
C SER A 18 -0.01 -10.58 0.82
N ARG A 19 1.32 -10.79 0.72
CA ARG A 19 2.06 -10.63 -0.54
C ARG A 19 1.45 -11.43 -1.69
N GLN A 20 1.01 -12.67 -1.44
CA GLN A 20 0.43 -13.52 -2.45
C GLN A 20 -0.91 -12.97 -2.96
N GLU A 21 -1.70 -12.36 -2.09
CA GLU A 21 -2.95 -11.71 -2.49
C GLU A 21 -2.67 -10.45 -3.30
N VAL A 22 -1.76 -9.59 -2.85
CA VAL A 22 -1.35 -8.37 -3.59
C VAL A 22 -0.72 -8.69 -4.95
N ASP A 23 -0.06 -9.85 -5.08
CA ASP A 23 0.49 -10.33 -6.34
C ASP A 23 -0.57 -11.00 -7.24
N ALA A 24 -1.71 -11.44 -6.69
CA ALA A 24 -2.81 -12.05 -7.42
C ALA A 24 -3.98 -11.09 -7.72
N MET A 25 -3.98 -9.89 -7.14
CA MET A 25 -5.00 -8.86 -7.33
C MET A 25 -5.00 -8.32 -8.77
N THR A 26 -6.19 -7.97 -9.25
CA THR A 26 -6.35 -7.29 -10.56
C THR A 26 -5.93 -5.83 -10.48
N GLU A 27 -5.76 -5.18 -11.63
CA GLU A 27 -5.43 -3.76 -11.70
C GLU A 27 -6.45 -2.88 -10.97
N ASP A 28 -7.75 -3.15 -11.12
CA ASP A 28 -8.82 -2.41 -10.42
C ASP A 28 -8.73 -2.56 -8.89
N GLU A 29 -8.43 -3.78 -8.42
CA GLU A 29 -8.25 -4.05 -6.99
C GLU A 29 -7.00 -3.36 -6.44
N LEU A 30 -5.91 -3.33 -7.23
CA LEU A 30 -4.69 -2.61 -6.89
C LEU A 30 -4.94 -1.10 -6.86
N TYR A 31 -5.71 -0.53 -7.80
CA TYR A 31 -6.09 0.88 -7.75
C TYR A 31 -6.86 1.21 -6.47
N GLY A 32 -7.85 0.38 -6.09
CA GLY A 32 -8.59 0.57 -4.85
C GLY A 32 -7.69 0.49 -3.60
N LEU A 33 -6.71 -0.41 -3.61
CA LEU A 33 -5.73 -0.53 -2.53
C LEU A 33 -4.79 0.69 -2.45
N SER A 34 -4.38 1.22 -3.61
CA SER A 34 -3.58 2.45 -3.69
C SER A 34 -4.33 3.66 -3.16
N ASP A 35 -5.59 3.82 -3.56
CA ASP A 35 -6.45 4.92 -3.12
C ASP A 35 -6.65 4.87 -1.59
N ALA A 36 -6.95 3.67 -1.07
CA ALA A 36 -7.09 3.47 0.36
C ALA A 36 -5.79 3.71 1.15
N CYS A 37 -4.62 3.39 0.59
CA CYS A 37 -3.33 3.76 1.19
C CYS A 37 -3.15 5.28 1.30
N PHE A 38 -3.70 6.02 0.34
CA PHE A 38 -3.67 7.49 0.29
C PHE A 38 -4.66 8.12 1.29
N ASP A 39 -5.86 7.57 1.38
CA ASP A 39 -6.91 8.05 2.29
C ASP A 39 -6.54 7.90 3.77
N ILE A 40 -5.78 6.85 4.14
CA ILE A 40 -5.31 6.65 5.52
C ILE A 40 -4.32 7.75 5.96
N GLU A 41 -3.60 8.41 5.04
CA GLU A 41 -2.80 9.61 5.40
C GLU A 41 -3.67 10.84 5.65
N LEU A 42 -4.84 10.94 5.01
CA LEU A 42 -5.77 12.05 5.20
C LEU A 42 -6.59 11.91 6.50
N GLU A 43 -6.88 10.68 6.92
CA GLU A 43 -7.70 10.38 8.09
C GLU A 43 -6.90 10.17 9.40
N GLY A 44 -5.58 9.99 9.31
CA GLY A 44 -4.71 9.56 10.41
C GLY A 44 -3.99 10.67 11.19
N ASP A 45 -4.46 10.90 12.41
CA ASP A 45 -3.84 11.56 13.57
C ASP A 45 -2.29 11.69 13.52
N LEU A 46 -1.80 12.94 13.56
CA LEU A 46 -0.37 13.36 13.51
C LEU A 46 0.49 12.87 14.70
N SER A 47 -0.01 11.96 15.53
CA SER A 47 0.55 11.64 16.84
C SER A 47 1.73 10.66 16.83
N ASP A 48 1.98 9.93 15.73
CA ASP A 48 3.06 8.93 15.62
C ASP A 48 4.04 9.17 14.45
N GLY A 49 4.54 10.41 14.34
CA GLY A 49 5.43 10.87 13.25
C GLY A 49 6.84 10.25 13.15
N LYS A 50 7.11 9.06 13.71
CA LYS A 50 8.42 8.40 13.62
C LYS A 50 8.44 6.93 13.20
N SER A 51 7.28 6.25 13.17
CA SER A 51 7.22 4.82 12.86
C SER A 51 6.24 4.46 11.74
N MET A 52 5.54 5.42 11.14
CA MET A 52 4.67 5.13 10.01
C MET A 52 5.50 4.79 8.76
N PRO A 53 5.24 3.65 8.09
CA PRO A 53 5.81 3.36 6.78
C PRO A 53 5.37 4.44 5.78
N ASP A 54 6.17 4.68 4.73
CA ASP A 54 5.92 5.68 3.69
C ASP A 54 4.69 5.26 2.85
N ARG A 55 3.50 5.64 3.29
CA ARG A 55 2.22 5.23 2.70
C ARG A 55 2.06 5.78 1.28
N CYS A 56 2.53 7.01 1.05
CA CYS A 56 2.68 7.60 -0.28
C CYS A 56 3.61 6.75 -1.17
N GLY A 57 4.75 6.31 -0.63
CA GLY A 57 5.66 5.38 -1.31
C GLY A 57 4.99 4.05 -1.68
N ILE A 58 4.16 3.52 -0.79
CA ILE A 58 3.38 2.28 -1.03
C ILE A 58 2.36 2.49 -2.15
N ALA A 59 1.56 3.56 -2.08
CA ALA A 59 0.58 3.89 -3.12
C ALA A 59 1.25 4.09 -4.48
N ALA A 60 2.35 4.85 -4.52
CA ALA A 60 3.15 5.03 -5.73
C ALA A 60 3.70 3.69 -6.26
N GLY A 61 4.15 2.79 -5.37
CA GLY A 61 4.59 1.44 -5.72
C GLY A 61 3.47 0.58 -6.30
N ILE A 62 2.23 0.74 -5.83
CA ILE A 62 1.05 0.06 -6.39
C ILE A 62 0.75 0.58 -7.79
N VAL A 63 0.73 1.89 -8.00
CA VAL A 63 0.51 2.50 -9.33
C VAL A 63 1.63 2.13 -10.32
N ASP A 64 2.89 2.11 -9.86
CA ASP A 64 4.03 1.66 -10.67
C ASP A 64 3.87 0.18 -11.07
N LYS A 65 3.42 -0.67 -10.14
CA LYS A 65 3.13 -2.08 -10.43
C LYS A 65 2.05 -2.25 -11.49
N ILE A 66 0.95 -1.51 -11.37
CA ILE A 66 -0.13 -1.51 -12.37
C ILE A 66 0.42 -1.10 -13.74
N SER A 67 1.26 -0.06 -13.79
CA SER A 67 1.86 0.44 -15.04
C SER A 67 2.83 -0.55 -15.72
N GLN A 68 3.20 -1.64 -15.05
CA GLN A 68 4.10 -2.69 -15.57
C GLN A 68 3.40 -4.01 -15.91
N MET A 69 2.08 -4.13 -15.65
CA MET A 69 1.27 -5.30 -16.03
C MET A 69 0.84 -5.22 -17.50
#